data_AF-A0A962UP37-F1
#
_entry.id   AF-A0A962UP37-F1
#
_cell.length_a   1.000
_cell.length_b   1.000
_cell.length_c   1.000
_cell.angle_alpha   90.00
_cell.angle_beta   90.00
_cell.angle_gamma   90.00
#
_symmetry.space_group_name_H-M   'P 1'
#
loop_
_entity.id
_entity.type
_entity.pdbx_description
1 polymer ?
#
loop_
_entity_poly.entity_id
_entity_poly.type
_entity_poly.pdbx_seq_one_letter_code
_entity_poly.pdbx_strand_id
1 'polypeptide(L)' 'MSDLVGKTISIAGMQIEIIGDSNERWECRNLTTDEILLMDKAVVERAIKLGKAEFIDADD' A
#
# COMPACT_ATOMS: atom_id res chain seq x y z
N MET A 1 4.63 -7.24 14.47
CA MET A 1 4.31 -6.98 13.05
C MET A 1 4.92 -5.64 12.74
N SER A 2 5.79 -5.59 11.73
CA SER A 2 6.42 -4.34 11.31
C SER A 2 5.35 -3.33 10.94
N ASP A 3 5.44 -2.13 11.48
CA ASP A 3 4.55 -1.04 11.13
C ASP A 3 4.83 -0.63 9.67
N LEU A 4 3.84 -0.84 8.81
CA LEU A 4 3.92 -0.50 7.39
C LEU A 4 3.32 0.89 7.12
N VAL A 5 2.80 1.58 8.13
CA VAL A 5 2.36 2.97 8.00
C VAL A 5 3.55 3.84 7.58
N GLY A 6 3.32 4.69 6.58
CA GLY A 6 4.34 5.50 5.91
C GLY A 6 5.08 4.78 4.76
N LYS A 7 4.82 3.48 4.51
CA LYS A 7 5.35 2.80 3.32
C LYS A 7 4.45 3.06 2.12
N THR A 8 5.08 3.15 0.95
CA THR A 8 4.38 3.30 -0.33
C THR A 8 4.41 2.00 -1.11
N ILE A 9 3.28 1.63 -1.69
CA ILE A 9 3.10 0.48 -2.56
C ILE A 9 2.92 1.01 -3.99
N SER A 10 3.73 0.51 -4.91
CA SER A 10 3.49 0.66 -6.35
C SER A 10 2.60 -0.50 -6.80
N ILE A 11 1.43 -0.20 -7.38
CA ILE A 11 0.51 -1.20 -7.95
C ILE A 11 -0.07 -0.69 -9.27
N ALA A 12 0.22 -1.40 -10.36
CA ALA A 12 -0.23 -1.03 -11.71
C ALA A 12 0.08 0.44 -12.11
N GLY A 13 1.20 1.00 -11.62
CA GLY A 13 1.60 2.38 -11.87
C GLY A 13 0.98 3.42 -10.93
N MET A 14 0.10 3.02 -10.02
CA MET A 14 -0.39 3.88 -8.92
C MET A 14 0.56 3.78 -7.73
N GLN A 15 0.79 4.91 -7.07
CA GLN A 15 1.54 4.96 -5.81
C GLN A 15 0.55 5.12 -4.65
N ILE A 16 0.54 4.14 -3.76
CA ILE A 16 -0.43 4.03 -2.67
C ILE A 16 0.33 4.04 -1.35
N GLU A 17 0.23 5.12 -0.59
CA GLU A 17 0.84 5.24 0.74
C GLU A 17 -0.08 4.62 1.79
N ILE A 18 0.45 3.77 2.68
CA ILE A 18 -0.28 3.26 3.84
C ILE A 18 -0.27 4.36 4.91
N ILE A 19 -1.43 4.89 5.27
CA ILE A 19 -1.58 5.95 6.28
C ILE A 19 -2.22 5.46 7.58
N GLY A 20 -2.78 4.25 7.58
CA GLY A 20 -3.35 3.63 8.76
C GLY A 20 -3.40 2.11 8.68
N ASP A 21 -3.23 1.45 9.82
CA ASP A 21 -3.33 -0.01 9.96
C ASP A 21 -4.55 -0.36 10.83
N SER A 22 -5.48 -1.10 10.25
CA SER A 22 -6.69 -1.57 10.92
C SER A 22 -6.88 -3.08 10.72
N ASN A 23 -6.22 -3.86 11.56
CA ASN A 23 -6.33 -5.33 11.67
C ASN A 23 -6.23 -6.08 10.32
N GLU A 24 -7.34 -6.20 9.57
CA GLU A 24 -7.40 -6.88 8.27
C GLU A 24 -7.23 -5.95 7.05
N ARG A 25 -7.26 -4.63 7.27
CA ARG A 25 -7.22 -3.60 6.24
C ARG A 25 -6.14 -2.56 6.51
N TRP A 26 -5.65 -1.99 5.42
CA TRP A 26 -4.90 -0.74 5.44
C TRP A 26 -5.80 0.39 4.97
N GLU A 27 -5.71 1.51 5.68
CA GLU A 27 -6.14 2.80 5.17
C GLU A 27 -4.97 3.37 4.38
N CYS A 28 -5.23 3.69 3.12
CA CYS A 28 -4.22 4.11 2.18
C CYS A 28 -4.62 5.42 1.51
N ARG A 29 -3.63 6.20 1.10
CA ARG A 29 -3.80 7.36 0.23
C ARG A 29 -3.25 7.06 -1.15
N ASN A 30 -4.06 7.25 -2.19
CA ASN A 30 -3.57 7.23 -3.56
C ASN A 30 -2.84 8.55 -3.83
N LEU A 31 -1.52 8.51 -4.00
CA LEU A 31 -0.72 9.71 -4.26
C LEU A 31 -0.96 10.29 -5.66
N THR A 32 -1.53 9.52 -6.59
CA THR A 32 -1.88 9.98 -7.95
C THR A 32 -3.22 10.72 -7.99
N THR A 33 -4.23 10.25 -7.24
CA THR A 33 -5.59 10.83 -7.27
C THR A 33 -5.96 11.62 -6.02
N ASP A 34 -5.14 11.56 -4.98
CA ASP A 34 -5.37 12.14 -3.65
C ASP A 34 -6.55 11.52 -2.86
N GLU A 35 -7.05 10.37 -3.31
CA GLU A 35 -8.19 9.70 -2.68
C GLU A 35 -7.77 8.75 -1.55
N ILE A 36 -8.64 8.60 -0.55
CA ILE A 36 -8.49 7.62 0.52
C ILE A 36 -9.12 6.29 0.08
N LEU A 37 -8.36 5.22 0.22
CA LEU A 37 -8.71 3.86 -0.17
C LEU A 37 -8.58 2.93 1.03
N LEU A 38 -9.49 1.96 1.14
CA LEU A 38 -9.37 0.85 2.09
C LEU A 38 -8.98 -0.40 1.33
N MET A 39 -7.84 -0.99 1.69
CA MET A 39 -7.29 -2.16 1.03
C MET A 39 -7.22 -3.35 1.99
N ASP A 40 -7.74 -4.51 1.58
CA ASP A 40 -7.57 -5.74 2.35
C ASP A 40 -6.10 -6.20 2.27
N LYS A 41 -5.47 -6.39 3.43
CA LYS A 41 -4.04 -6.75 3.50
C LYS A 41 -3.73 -8.03 2.71
N ALA A 42 -4.60 -9.03 2.82
CA ALA A 42 -4.46 -10.30 2.11
C ALA A 42 -4.43 -10.13 0.58
N VAL A 43 -5.16 -9.14 0.05
CA VAL A 43 -5.19 -8.84 -1.39
C VAL A 43 -3.86 -8.20 -1.81
N VAL A 44 -3.37 -7.24 -1.05
CA VAL A 44 -2.09 -6.56 -1.32
C VAL A 44 -0.93 -7.54 -1.21
N GLU A 45 -0.87 -8.34 -0.15
CA GLU A 45 0.16 -9.37 0.01
C GLU A 45 0.16 -10.39 -1.14
N ARG A 46 -1.03 -10.77 -1.63
CA ARG A 46 -1.15 -11.64 -2.80
C ARG A 46 -0.67 -10.94 -4.07
N ALA A 47 -0.98 -9.66 -4.25
CA ALA A 47 -0.50 -8.89 -5.40
C ALA A 47 1.03 -8.78 -5.39
N ILE A 48 1.65 -8.58 -4.23
CA ILE A 48 3.10 -8.56 -4.06
C ILE A 48 3.71 -9.92 -4.40
N LYS A 49 3.16 -11.02 -3.86
CA LYS A 49 3.62 -12.39 -4.17
C LYS A 49 3.53 -12.74 -5.65
N LEU A 50 2.58 -12.14 -6.38
CA LEU A 50 2.39 -12.33 -7.82
C LEU A 50 3.22 -11.37 -8.68
N GLY A 51 4.05 -10.50 -8.08
CA GLY A 51 4.83 -9.49 -8.80
C GLY A 51 3.98 -8.40 -9.45
N LYS A 52 2.75 -8.19 -8.96
CA LYS A 52 1.82 -7.14 -9.45
C LYS A 52 1.88 -5.85 -8.65
N ALA A 53 2.47 -5.92 -7.46
CA ALA A 53 2.70 -4.80 -6.58
C ALA A 53 4.07 -4.94 -5.91
N GLU A 54 4.65 -3.83 -5.49
CA GLU A 54 5.93 -3.82 -4.75
C GLU A 54 5.94 -2.66 -3.76
N PHE A 55 6.64 -2.82 -2.63
CA PHE A 55 6.94 -1.70 -1.76
C PHE A 55 8.06 -0.89 -2.40
N ILE A 56 7.84 0.41 -2.52
CA ILE A 56 8.89 1.35 -2.91
C ILE A 56 9.36 2.06 -1.64
N ASP A 57 10.67 2.07 -1.43
CA ASP A 57 11.25 2.93 -0.43
C ASP A 57 11.23 4.36 -0.96
N ALA A 58 10.91 5.33 -0.10
CA ALA A 58 11.18 6.72 -0.41
C ALA A 58 12.70 6.87 -0.38
N ASP A 59 13.33 6.79 -1.55
CA ASP A 59 14.73 7.17 -1.70
C ASP A 59 14.87 8.65 -1.31
N ASP A 60 15.78 8.95 -0.36
CA ASP A 60 16.24 10.29 0.03
C ASP A 60 16.80 11.10 -1.17
#